data_AF-A0A0G1LEH8-F1
#
_entry.id   AF-A0A0G1LEH8-F1
#
_cell.length_a   1.000
_cell.length_b   1.000
_cell.length_c   1.000
_cell.angle_alpha   90.00
_cell.angle_beta   90.00
_cell.angle_gamma   90.00
#
_symmetry.space_group_name_H-M   'P 1'
#
loop_
_entity.id
_entity.type
_entity.pdbx_description
1 polymer ?
#
loop_
_entity_poly.entity_id
_entity_poly.type
_entity_poly.pdbx_seq_one_letter_code
_entity_poly.pdbx_strand_id
1 'polypeptide(L)'
;MPKKLILLFLSLPLLFILPGLVFAQANNQDADTTNEPSLNISAGTARDAIVGQPLSFDSQVSSLGSETVEGIVWDFGDGTSATGSKVNHAYSKQASYLVKLKVTTDQNIYEDTKEIRVFHHLIVLVLDNNASDDQIETSRQHAADAGVLLLTVHAKSGQPEVLIEEDLTSQLLDLRPSLNQSHLIIMWTSGGVGANVLTKFAQHIKPTENLPQDSASFTDKGIVLLSETPFGVLTPTAQSAFDQLQPNYILLTRPLLLDALSTTTTPEEAKTVVLSSATEHRLLGQFSARTVSDLGLTNFMSFGINFLINRGIPINSIVLILMLPVIATILAFARQVVGIKSFGLITPAMTTLSFLVMGLTYGLIVFVVIVISGTLTRSVLRRLRLLYLPRMALVLTSVSLSLLLLLGFGVANNQNSILSFSIFPALILTILAEEFIAAQFKLGVRSALTITAWTLVLSTICYFIVSSELFRTLILSYPEIILLTVPINVALGQWGGLRITEYFRFRELLRHAKRLP
;
A
#
# COMPACT_ATOMS: atom_id res chain seq x y z
N MET A 1 13.61 26.37 52.37
CA MET A 1 12.19 26.10 52.68
C MET A 1 11.31 26.63 51.55
N PRO A 2 10.61 25.74 50.83
CA PRO A 2 9.90 26.05 49.60
C PRO A 2 8.38 25.86 49.76
N LYS A 3 7.58 26.90 49.52
CA LYS A 3 6.14 26.76 49.17
C LYS A 3 5.72 27.66 48.00
N LYS A 4 6.64 28.50 47.54
CA LYS A 4 6.58 29.40 46.37
C LYS A 4 6.25 28.77 45.01
N LEU A 5 7.04 27.73 44.68
CA LEU A 5 7.52 27.56 43.30
C LEU A 5 7.02 26.27 42.62
N ILE A 6 6.38 25.36 43.36
CA ILE A 6 5.78 24.14 42.79
C ILE A 6 4.40 24.45 42.15
N LEU A 7 3.82 25.62 42.45
CA LEU A 7 2.46 25.98 42.03
C LEU A 7 2.38 26.71 40.67
N LEU A 8 3.51 26.95 39.99
CA LEU A 8 3.52 27.70 38.72
C LEU A 8 3.63 26.81 37.47
N PHE A 9 3.65 25.48 37.63
CA PHE A 9 3.56 24.52 36.54
C PHE A 9 2.16 23.90 36.38
N LEU A 10 1.17 24.39 37.12
CA LEU A 10 -0.17 23.81 37.16
C LEU A 10 -1.27 24.87 36.98
N SER A 11 -1.10 25.77 36.00
CA SER A 11 -2.12 26.77 35.67
C SER A 11 -2.34 26.93 34.15
N LEU A 12 -3.31 26.14 33.67
CA LEU A 12 -4.26 26.38 32.58
C LEU A 12 -3.79 26.36 31.10
N PRO A 13 -4.66 25.92 30.15
CA PRO A 13 -6.09 25.67 30.34
C PRO A 13 -6.55 24.23 30.12
N LEU A 14 -7.19 23.69 31.16
CA LEU A 14 -8.33 22.78 31.03
C LEU A 14 -9.58 23.66 31.03
N LEU A 15 -10.13 24.00 29.86
CA LEU A 15 -11.54 24.37 29.70
C LEU A 15 -11.90 24.40 28.22
N PHE A 16 -12.41 23.29 27.69
CA PHE A 16 -13.48 23.25 26.69
C PHE A 16 -13.91 21.78 26.55
N ILE A 17 -14.75 21.32 27.47
CA ILE A 17 -15.63 20.17 27.25
C ILE A 17 -17.01 20.61 27.72
N LEU A 18 -17.76 21.23 26.80
CA LEU A 18 -19.21 21.17 26.81
C LEU A 18 -19.57 19.81 26.20
N PRO A 19 -20.43 18.97 26.81
CA PRO A 19 -21.04 17.89 26.08
C PRO A 19 -21.96 18.54 25.04
N GLY A 20 -21.65 18.31 23.75
CA GLY A 20 -22.58 18.61 22.69
C GLY A 20 -23.88 17.85 22.96
N LEU A 21 -24.95 18.59 23.23
CA LEU A 21 -26.31 18.08 23.12
C LEU A 21 -26.47 17.53 21.71
N VAL A 22 -26.59 16.21 21.61
CA VAL A 22 -27.08 15.52 20.43
C VAL A 22 -28.55 15.93 20.30
N PHE A 23 -28.84 16.82 19.35
CA PHE A 23 -30.19 16.93 18.82
C PHE A 23 -30.41 15.70 17.95
N ALA A 24 -31.30 14.82 18.39
CA ALA A 24 -31.88 13.81 17.53
C ALA A 24 -32.57 14.55 16.37
N GLN A 25 -31.99 14.44 15.18
CA GLN A 25 -32.72 14.74 13.96
C GLN A 25 -33.74 13.62 13.79
N ALA A 26 -34.98 13.90 14.20
CA ALA A 26 -36.12 13.15 13.69
C ALA A 26 -36.12 13.39 12.17
N ASN A 27 -35.65 12.40 11.42
CA ASN A 27 -35.86 12.36 9.99
C ASN A 27 -37.36 12.11 9.79
N ASN A 28 -38.12 13.20 9.65
CA ASN A 28 -39.43 13.14 9.03
C ASN A 28 -39.18 12.84 7.55
N GLN A 29 -39.09 11.57 7.21
CA GLN A 29 -39.66 11.13 5.95
C GLN A 29 -41.17 11.12 6.18
N ASP A 30 -41.81 12.18 5.69
CA ASP A 30 -43.23 12.17 5.39
C ASP A 30 -43.47 10.94 4.50
N ALA A 31 -44.00 9.90 5.11
CA ALA A 31 -44.71 8.85 4.42
C ALA A 31 -45.98 9.51 3.86
N ASP A 32 -45.91 9.91 2.60
CA ASP A 32 -47.10 10.14 1.80
C ASP A 32 -47.77 8.78 1.60
N THR A 33 -48.68 8.47 2.52
CA THR A 33 -49.56 7.31 2.47
C THR A 33 -50.64 7.58 1.42
N THR A 34 -50.36 7.22 0.18
CA THR A 34 -51.37 6.62 -0.69
C THR A 34 -51.06 5.13 -0.79
N ASN A 35 -51.54 4.40 0.23
CA ASN A 35 -51.58 2.95 0.25
C ASN A 35 -52.46 2.45 -0.90
N GLU A 36 -51.84 2.04 -2.00
CA GLU A 36 -52.27 0.85 -2.72
C GLU A 36 -51.28 -0.27 -2.37
N PRO A 37 -51.75 -1.48 -2.00
CA PRO A 37 -50.85 -2.58 -1.67
C PRO A 37 -50.12 -3.04 -2.94
N SER A 38 -48.84 -2.68 -3.08
CA SER A 38 -47.95 -3.31 -4.07
C SER A 38 -47.02 -4.29 -3.35
N LEU A 39 -47.21 -5.58 -3.62
CA LEU A 39 -46.32 -6.64 -3.17
C LEU A 39 -45.00 -6.57 -3.96
N ASN A 40 -43.89 -6.22 -3.31
CA ASN A 40 -42.56 -6.42 -3.88
C ASN A 40 -42.09 -7.83 -3.51
N ILE A 41 -42.10 -8.72 -4.51
CA ILE A 41 -41.39 -10.00 -4.47
C ILE A 41 -40.08 -9.79 -5.22
N SER A 42 -38.96 -10.19 -4.63
CA SER A 42 -37.67 -10.25 -5.32
C SER A 42 -37.13 -11.66 -5.25
N ALA A 43 -36.74 -12.22 -6.40
CA ALA A 43 -35.99 -13.48 -6.52
C ALA A 43 -34.54 -13.43 -5.95
N GLY A 44 -34.28 -12.65 -4.89
CA GLY A 44 -32.95 -12.40 -4.33
C GLY A 44 -32.03 -11.57 -5.24
N THR A 45 -30.74 -11.47 -4.87
CA THR A 45 -29.68 -10.81 -5.66
C THR A 45 -29.09 -11.77 -6.70
N ALA A 46 -29.93 -12.48 -7.46
CA ALA A 46 -29.47 -13.47 -8.42
C ALA A 46 -28.52 -12.83 -9.45
N ARG A 47 -27.29 -13.37 -9.50
CA ARG A 47 -26.19 -12.99 -10.39
C ARG A 47 -26.01 -14.09 -11.44
N ASP A 48 -25.36 -13.74 -12.53
CA ASP A 48 -24.84 -14.71 -13.50
C ASP A 48 -23.97 -15.78 -12.82
N ALA A 49 -23.92 -16.98 -13.39
CA ALA A 49 -23.35 -18.16 -12.74
C ALA A 49 -22.50 -19.02 -13.68
N ILE A 50 -21.71 -19.93 -13.10
CA ILE A 50 -20.99 -20.97 -13.86
C ILE A 50 -21.76 -22.29 -13.83
N VAL A 51 -21.64 -23.07 -14.91
CA VAL A 51 -22.17 -24.44 -14.98
C VAL A 51 -21.75 -25.25 -13.75
N GLY A 52 -22.73 -25.84 -13.07
CA GLY A 52 -22.53 -26.65 -11.87
C GLY A 52 -22.32 -25.88 -10.56
N GLN A 53 -22.29 -24.53 -10.59
CA GLN A 53 -22.22 -23.72 -9.39
C GLN A 53 -23.60 -23.67 -8.70
N PRO A 54 -23.70 -24.03 -7.41
CA PRO A 54 -24.95 -23.92 -6.66
C PRO A 54 -25.26 -22.45 -6.36
N LEU A 55 -26.40 -21.98 -6.85
CA LEU A 55 -26.97 -20.66 -6.56
C LEU A 55 -28.02 -20.78 -5.46
N SER A 56 -28.01 -19.82 -4.52
CA SER A 56 -29.02 -19.73 -3.47
C SER A 56 -30.08 -18.70 -3.87
N PHE A 57 -31.33 -19.14 -3.89
CA PHE A 57 -32.51 -18.35 -4.19
C PHE A 57 -33.28 -18.10 -2.90
N ASP A 58 -33.65 -16.85 -2.65
CA ASP A 58 -34.37 -16.43 -1.45
C ASP A 58 -35.55 -15.56 -1.84
N SER A 59 -36.75 -15.94 -1.38
CA SER A 59 -37.98 -15.19 -1.64
C SER A 59 -38.10 -14.09 -0.60
N GLN A 60 -37.77 -12.85 -0.97
CA GLN A 60 -38.06 -11.70 -0.11
C GLN A 60 -39.49 -11.22 -0.38
N VAL A 61 -40.34 -11.30 0.65
CA VAL A 61 -41.75 -10.86 0.61
C VAL A 61 -41.89 -9.69 1.60
N SER A 62 -42.01 -8.45 1.10
CA SER A 62 -41.78 -7.26 1.93
C SER A 62 -43.02 -6.65 2.62
N SER A 63 -44.23 -7.15 2.39
CA SER A 63 -45.43 -6.88 3.21
C SER A 63 -46.63 -7.60 2.62
N LEU A 64 -47.29 -8.47 3.39
CA LEU A 64 -48.47 -9.22 2.93
C LEU A 64 -49.80 -8.60 3.38
N GLY A 65 -49.79 -7.46 4.07
CA GLY A 65 -51.00 -6.94 4.70
C GLY A 65 -51.63 -7.98 5.64
N SER A 66 -52.86 -8.43 5.33
CA SER A 66 -53.57 -9.51 6.03
C SER A 66 -53.47 -10.89 5.37
N GLU A 67 -52.78 -11.00 4.22
CA GLU A 67 -52.65 -12.24 3.47
C GLU A 67 -51.67 -13.21 4.16
N THR A 68 -51.99 -14.51 4.11
CA THR A 68 -51.13 -15.59 4.63
C THR A 68 -50.54 -16.35 3.47
N VAL A 69 -49.21 -16.53 3.45
CA VAL A 69 -48.53 -17.32 2.41
C VAL A 69 -48.84 -18.79 2.60
N GLU A 70 -49.48 -19.40 1.60
CA GLU A 70 -49.81 -20.82 1.56
C GLU A 70 -48.73 -21.64 0.84
N GLY A 71 -48.02 -21.05 -0.13
CA GLY A 71 -47.01 -21.77 -0.89
C GLY A 71 -46.04 -20.87 -1.65
N ILE A 72 -44.78 -21.33 -1.77
CA ILE A 72 -43.72 -20.69 -2.53
C ILE A 72 -43.10 -21.74 -3.45
N VAL A 73 -43.21 -21.51 -4.76
CA VAL A 73 -42.70 -22.41 -5.81
C VAL A 73 -41.75 -21.64 -6.71
N TRP A 74 -40.62 -22.27 -7.02
CA TRP A 74 -39.61 -21.80 -7.96
C TRP A 74 -39.62 -22.69 -9.18
N ASP A 75 -39.73 -22.09 -10.37
CA ASP A 75 -39.44 -22.72 -11.65
C ASP A 75 -38.12 -22.14 -12.18
N PHE A 76 -37.11 -22.98 -12.36
CA PHE A 76 -35.79 -22.52 -12.79
C PHE A 76 -35.66 -22.40 -14.31
N GLY A 77 -36.67 -22.78 -15.10
CA GLY A 77 -36.66 -22.68 -16.55
C GLY A 77 -35.77 -23.71 -17.27
N ASP A 78 -35.09 -24.59 -16.52
CA ASP A 78 -34.33 -25.74 -17.05
C ASP A 78 -35.13 -27.05 -17.00
N GLY A 79 -36.41 -26.97 -16.64
CA GLY A 79 -37.32 -28.10 -16.44
C GLY A 79 -37.36 -28.62 -15.00
N THR A 80 -36.60 -28.02 -14.09
CA THR A 80 -36.64 -28.34 -12.65
C THR A 80 -37.38 -27.27 -11.85
N SER A 81 -37.90 -27.65 -10.69
CA SER A 81 -38.63 -26.76 -9.79
C SER A 81 -38.35 -27.11 -8.33
N ALA A 82 -38.44 -26.13 -7.44
CA ALA A 82 -38.25 -26.30 -6.00
C ALA A 82 -39.31 -25.55 -5.20
N THR A 83 -39.52 -25.95 -3.95
CA THR A 83 -40.49 -25.30 -3.06
C THR A 83 -39.80 -24.87 -1.77
N GLY A 84 -40.12 -23.66 -1.29
CA GLY A 84 -39.59 -23.12 -0.05
C GLY A 84 -39.12 -21.67 -0.18
N SER A 85 -38.97 -21.00 0.96
CA SER A 85 -38.51 -19.61 1.01
C SER A 85 -37.05 -19.44 0.62
N LYS A 86 -36.22 -20.46 0.87
CA LYS A 86 -34.82 -20.50 0.49
C LYS A 86 -34.46 -21.85 -0.13
N VAL A 87 -33.99 -21.84 -1.38
CA VAL A 87 -33.68 -23.06 -2.15
C VAL A 87 -32.32 -22.91 -2.84
N ASN A 88 -31.63 -24.02 -3.08
CA ASN A 88 -30.38 -24.04 -3.83
C ASN A 88 -30.57 -24.80 -5.14
N HIS A 89 -30.07 -24.26 -6.25
CA HIS A 89 -30.14 -24.88 -7.57
C HIS A 89 -28.85 -24.67 -8.36
N ALA A 90 -28.49 -25.63 -9.21
CA ALA A 90 -27.29 -25.57 -10.04
C ALA A 90 -27.63 -25.97 -11.48
N TYR A 91 -27.26 -25.13 -12.45
CA TYR A 91 -27.52 -25.39 -13.86
C TYR A 91 -26.43 -26.27 -14.48
N SER A 92 -26.85 -27.27 -15.25
CA SER A 92 -25.93 -28.24 -15.89
C SER A 92 -25.47 -27.82 -17.28
N LYS A 93 -26.08 -26.78 -17.88
CA LYS A 93 -25.78 -26.32 -19.24
C LYS A 93 -25.68 -24.80 -19.28
N GLN A 94 -24.83 -24.31 -20.18
CA GLN A 94 -24.73 -22.89 -20.53
C GLN A 94 -25.98 -22.49 -21.32
N ALA A 95 -26.76 -21.56 -20.77
CA ALA A 95 -27.91 -20.92 -21.41
C ALA A 95 -28.37 -19.71 -20.58
N SER A 96 -29.32 -18.94 -21.12
CA SER A 96 -30.10 -18.00 -20.32
C SER A 96 -31.38 -18.68 -19.83
N TYR A 97 -31.64 -18.58 -18.54
CA TYR A 97 -32.77 -19.19 -17.86
C TYR A 97 -33.66 -18.12 -17.25
N LEU A 98 -34.97 -18.21 -17.51
CA LEU A 98 -35.97 -17.36 -16.87
C LEU A 98 -36.48 -18.05 -15.62
N VAL A 99 -35.96 -17.64 -14.47
CA VAL A 99 -36.41 -18.13 -13.16
C VAL A 99 -37.72 -17.44 -12.82
N LYS A 100 -38.76 -18.23 -12.55
CA LYS A 100 -40.07 -17.74 -12.12
C LYS A 100 -40.30 -18.11 -10.65
N LEU A 101 -40.52 -17.10 -9.83
CA LEU A 101 -40.96 -17.24 -8.46
C LEU A 101 -42.47 -17.08 -8.41
N LYS A 102 -43.18 -18.08 -7.91
CA LYS A 102 -44.63 -18.06 -7.69
C LYS A 102 -44.94 -18.15 -6.20
N VAL A 103 -45.55 -17.10 -5.65
CA VAL A 103 -46.02 -17.06 -4.26
C VAL A 103 -47.54 -17.11 -4.27
N THR A 104 -48.10 -18.10 -3.58
CA THR A 104 -49.54 -18.29 -3.41
C THR A 104 -49.92 -17.90 -2.00
N THR A 105 -50.89 -17.00 -1.87
CA THR A 105 -51.50 -16.60 -0.61
C THR A 105 -52.95 -17.11 -0.54
N ASP A 106 -53.58 -16.93 0.61
CA ASP A 106 -55.00 -17.23 0.84
C ASP A 106 -55.96 -16.40 -0.05
N GLN A 107 -55.46 -15.36 -0.72
CA GLN A 107 -56.27 -14.47 -1.55
C GLN A 107 -55.79 -14.34 -3.00
N ASN A 108 -54.48 -14.38 -3.26
CA ASN A 108 -53.90 -14.07 -4.57
C ASN A 108 -52.69 -14.97 -4.92
N ILE A 109 -52.30 -14.93 -6.20
CA ILE A 109 -51.06 -15.51 -6.69
C ILE A 109 -50.22 -14.38 -7.26
N TYR A 110 -48.96 -14.33 -6.84
CA TYR A 110 -48.00 -13.35 -7.30
C TYR A 110 -46.83 -14.04 -7.98
N GLU A 111 -46.36 -13.47 -9.08
CA GLU A 111 -45.25 -14.00 -9.87
C GLU A 111 -44.17 -12.92 -10.06
N ASP A 112 -42.91 -13.31 -9.89
CA ASP A 112 -41.74 -12.52 -10.25
C ASP A 112 -40.86 -13.34 -11.19
N THR A 113 -40.20 -12.69 -12.14
CA THR A 113 -39.34 -13.35 -13.11
C THR A 113 -37.98 -12.69 -13.16
N LYS A 114 -36.93 -13.50 -13.08
CA LYS A 114 -35.54 -13.05 -13.14
C LYS A 114 -34.77 -13.87 -14.16
N GLU A 115 -34.07 -13.18 -15.06
CA GLU A 115 -33.15 -13.82 -16.00
C GLU A 115 -31.81 -14.13 -15.32
N ILE A 116 -31.29 -15.34 -15.54
CA ILE A 116 -29.97 -15.78 -15.11
C ILE A 116 -29.21 -16.32 -16.31
N ARG A 117 -28.04 -15.76 -16.58
CA ARG A 117 -27.13 -16.28 -17.61
C ARG A 117 -26.13 -17.22 -16.95
N VAL A 118 -26.04 -18.43 -17.49
CA VAL A 118 -25.08 -19.45 -17.04
C VAL A 118 -23.98 -19.52 -18.07
N PHE A 119 -22.72 -19.43 -17.64
CA PHE A 119 -21.53 -19.42 -18.46
C PHE A 119 -20.67 -20.67 -18.20
N HIS A 120 -19.81 -21.00 -19.16
CA HIS A 120 -18.88 -22.14 -19.03
C HIS A 120 -17.52 -21.72 -18.48
N HIS A 121 -17.08 -20.50 -18.77
CA HIS A 121 -15.77 -19.98 -18.40
C HIS A 121 -15.89 -18.81 -17.41
N LEU A 122 -15.05 -18.82 -16.37
CA LEU A 122 -14.97 -17.76 -15.36
C LEU A 122 -13.61 -17.10 -15.42
N ILE A 123 -13.60 -15.78 -15.60
CA ILE A 123 -12.42 -14.94 -15.40
C ILE A 123 -12.65 -14.10 -14.16
N VAL A 124 -11.68 -14.09 -13.25
CA VAL A 124 -11.66 -13.14 -12.14
C VAL A 124 -10.79 -11.96 -12.51
N LEU A 125 -11.38 -10.77 -12.56
CA LEU A 125 -10.72 -9.51 -12.85
C LEU A 125 -10.57 -8.70 -11.57
N VAL A 126 -9.34 -8.49 -11.14
CA VAL A 126 -9.01 -7.71 -9.94
C VAL A 126 -8.56 -6.32 -10.36
N LEU A 127 -9.21 -5.30 -9.80
CA LEU A 127 -9.07 -3.91 -10.20
C LEU A 127 -8.79 -3.05 -8.96
N ASP A 128 -7.87 -2.10 -9.11
CA ASP A 128 -7.68 -1.02 -8.14
C ASP A 128 -8.54 0.19 -8.52
N ASN A 129 -8.12 1.41 -8.14
CA ASN A 129 -8.85 2.64 -8.42
C ASN A 129 -8.65 3.18 -9.85
N ASN A 130 -7.97 2.44 -10.75
CA ASN A 130 -7.57 2.95 -12.05
C ASN A 130 -8.60 2.73 -13.18
N ALA A 131 -9.64 1.93 -12.93
CA ALA A 131 -10.69 1.64 -13.91
C ALA A 131 -11.97 2.43 -13.62
N SER A 132 -12.58 3.02 -14.65
CA SER A 132 -13.91 3.63 -14.54
C SER A 132 -15.01 2.58 -14.65
N ASP A 133 -16.13 2.75 -13.92
CA ASP A 133 -17.29 1.85 -13.95
C ASP A 133 -17.77 1.53 -15.38
N ASP A 134 -17.76 2.50 -16.29
CA ASP A 134 -18.16 2.34 -17.69
C ASP A 134 -17.26 1.38 -18.48
N GLN A 135 -15.94 1.42 -18.24
CA GLN A 135 -14.98 0.53 -18.89
C GLN A 135 -15.14 -0.91 -18.44
N ILE A 136 -15.46 -1.10 -17.16
CA ILE A 136 -15.68 -2.42 -16.56
C ILE A 136 -16.96 -3.02 -17.10
N GLU A 137 -18.03 -2.23 -17.24
CA GLU A 137 -19.29 -2.70 -17.80
C GLU A 137 -19.13 -3.05 -19.29
N THR A 138 -18.39 -2.25 -20.05
CA THR A 138 -18.07 -2.57 -21.45
C THR A 138 -17.29 -3.88 -21.57
N SER A 139 -16.26 -4.06 -20.72
CA SER A 139 -15.46 -5.30 -20.67
C SER A 139 -16.31 -6.51 -20.27
N ARG A 140 -17.25 -6.33 -19.33
CA ARG A 140 -18.18 -7.36 -18.87
C ARG A 140 -19.13 -7.78 -19.99
N GLN A 141 -19.64 -6.83 -20.76
CA GLN A 141 -20.52 -7.11 -21.88
C GLN A 141 -19.78 -7.86 -23.00
N HIS A 142 -18.57 -7.42 -23.38
CA HIS A 142 -17.75 -8.11 -24.37
C HIS A 142 -17.38 -9.54 -23.93
N ALA A 143 -17.06 -9.74 -22.65
CA ALA A 143 -16.81 -11.07 -22.09
C ALA A 143 -18.07 -11.95 -22.15
N ALA A 144 -19.24 -11.38 -21.81
CA ALA A 144 -20.51 -12.09 -21.87
C ALA A 144 -20.87 -12.53 -23.30
N ASP A 145 -20.62 -11.68 -24.30
CA ASP A 145 -20.81 -12.00 -25.72
C ASP A 145 -19.88 -13.15 -26.18
N ALA A 146 -18.69 -13.26 -25.58
CA ALA A 146 -17.77 -14.37 -25.78
C ALA A 146 -18.09 -15.63 -24.95
N GLY A 147 -19.18 -15.61 -24.15
CA GLY A 147 -19.56 -16.73 -23.30
C GLY A 147 -18.72 -16.88 -22.03
N VAL A 148 -18.08 -15.80 -21.59
CA VAL A 148 -17.23 -15.73 -20.39
C VAL A 148 -17.91 -14.89 -19.31
N LEU A 149 -17.99 -15.42 -18.09
CA LEU A 149 -18.39 -14.64 -16.92
C LEU A 149 -17.18 -13.87 -16.38
N LEU A 150 -17.28 -12.54 -16.40
CA LEU A 150 -16.25 -11.66 -15.83
C LEU A 150 -16.64 -11.25 -14.40
N LEU A 151 -16.03 -11.88 -13.41
CA LEU A 151 -16.21 -11.54 -12.01
C LEU A 151 -15.22 -10.45 -11.59
N THR A 152 -15.73 -9.28 -11.24
CA THR A 152 -14.90 -8.11 -10.95
C THR A 152 -14.74 -7.88 -9.45
N VAL A 153 -13.50 -7.74 -9.00
CA VAL A 153 -13.12 -7.37 -7.63
C VAL A 153 -12.57 -5.96 -7.66
N HIS A 154 -13.10 -5.08 -6.83
CA HIS A 154 -12.76 -3.65 -6.85
C HIS A 154 -12.34 -3.17 -5.48
N ALA A 155 -11.23 -2.44 -5.44
CA ALA A 155 -10.80 -1.74 -4.24
C ALA A 155 -11.73 -0.57 -3.93
N LYS A 156 -11.88 -0.23 -2.65
CA LYS A 156 -12.58 1.00 -2.25
C LYS A 156 -11.82 2.25 -2.74
N SER A 157 -12.53 3.10 -3.47
CA SER A 157 -11.96 4.34 -4.02
C SER A 157 -11.40 5.29 -2.96
N GLY A 158 -10.29 5.96 -3.28
CA GLY A 158 -9.66 6.99 -2.44
C GLY A 158 -8.74 6.50 -1.32
N GLN A 159 -8.39 5.21 -1.29
CA GLN A 159 -7.49 4.65 -0.27
C GLN A 159 -5.99 4.67 -0.69
N PRO A 160 -5.05 4.74 0.27
CA PRO A 160 -3.62 4.50 0.03
C PRO A 160 -3.33 3.09 -0.50
N GLU A 161 -2.25 2.94 -1.28
CA GLU A 161 -1.81 1.68 -1.92
C GLU A 161 -1.78 0.49 -0.96
N VAL A 162 -1.25 0.66 0.27
CA VAL A 162 -1.17 -0.42 1.28
C VAL A 162 -2.55 -0.91 1.73
N LEU A 163 -3.53 0.00 1.86
CA LEU A 163 -4.89 -0.37 2.26
C LEU A 163 -5.66 -1.01 1.11
N ILE A 164 -5.42 -0.57 -0.12
CA ILE A 164 -5.92 -1.22 -1.34
C ILE A 164 -5.42 -2.67 -1.39
N GLU A 165 -4.13 -2.90 -1.10
CA GLU A 165 -3.59 -4.26 -1.07
C GLU A 165 -4.30 -5.16 -0.04
N GLU A 166 -4.58 -4.65 1.17
CA GLU A 166 -5.28 -5.44 2.19
C GLU A 166 -6.75 -5.69 1.83
N ASP A 167 -7.46 -4.67 1.33
CA ASP A 167 -8.86 -4.79 0.91
C ASP A 167 -9.01 -5.81 -0.23
N LEU A 168 -8.18 -5.71 -1.27
CA LEU A 168 -8.17 -6.66 -2.38
C LEU A 168 -7.76 -8.06 -1.95
N THR A 169 -6.80 -8.20 -1.03
CA THR A 169 -6.39 -9.51 -0.50
C THR A 169 -7.56 -10.15 0.26
N SER A 170 -8.25 -9.40 1.11
CA SER A 170 -9.43 -9.89 1.84
C SER A 170 -10.56 -10.32 0.89
N GLN A 171 -10.88 -9.47 -0.10
CA GLN A 171 -11.93 -9.81 -1.08
C GLN A 171 -11.56 -11.04 -1.90
N LEU A 172 -10.29 -11.22 -2.27
CA LEU A 172 -9.83 -12.44 -2.95
C LEU A 172 -9.94 -13.69 -2.07
N LEU A 173 -9.67 -13.57 -0.77
CA LEU A 173 -9.85 -14.68 0.18
C LEU A 173 -11.33 -15.08 0.30
N ASP A 174 -12.24 -14.11 0.35
CA ASP A 174 -13.69 -14.35 0.37
C ASP A 174 -14.19 -15.00 -0.93
N LEU A 175 -13.55 -14.67 -2.06
CA LEU A 175 -13.88 -15.20 -3.40
C LEU A 175 -13.22 -16.54 -3.72
N ARG A 176 -12.57 -17.20 -2.76
CA ARG A 176 -11.92 -18.51 -2.95
C ARG A 176 -12.78 -19.57 -3.66
N PRO A 177 -14.09 -19.74 -3.36
CA PRO A 177 -14.93 -20.69 -4.10
C PRO A 177 -15.04 -20.36 -5.60
N SER A 178 -15.08 -19.07 -5.95
CA SER A 178 -15.11 -18.62 -7.35
C SER A 178 -13.74 -18.76 -8.01
N LEU A 179 -12.64 -18.50 -7.27
CA LEU A 179 -11.29 -18.69 -7.77
C LEU A 179 -11.00 -20.15 -8.13
N ASN A 180 -11.53 -21.11 -7.37
CA ASN A 180 -11.41 -22.54 -7.69
C ASN A 180 -11.98 -22.88 -9.07
N GLN A 181 -13.11 -22.26 -9.44
CA GLN A 181 -13.80 -22.47 -10.70
C GLN A 181 -13.19 -21.66 -11.85
N SER A 182 -12.44 -20.59 -11.55
CA SER A 182 -11.78 -19.77 -12.57
C SER A 182 -10.50 -20.42 -13.10
N HIS A 183 -10.28 -20.37 -14.42
CA HIS A 183 -9.03 -20.82 -15.02
C HIS A 183 -8.04 -19.68 -15.28
N LEU A 184 -8.53 -18.44 -15.32
CA LEU A 184 -7.74 -17.25 -15.61
C LEU A 184 -8.04 -16.16 -14.58
N ILE A 185 -6.98 -15.59 -14.02
CA ILE A 185 -7.05 -14.45 -13.12
C ILE A 185 -6.33 -13.28 -13.80
N ILE A 186 -7.03 -12.18 -14.01
CA ILE A 186 -6.49 -10.96 -14.60
C ILE A 186 -6.43 -9.91 -13.49
N MET A 187 -5.31 -9.24 -13.35
CA MET A 187 -5.13 -8.19 -12.35
C MET A 187 -4.70 -6.91 -13.03
N TRP A 188 -5.61 -5.95 -13.12
CA TRP A 188 -5.33 -4.62 -13.63
C TRP A 188 -5.13 -3.66 -12.47
N THR A 189 -3.87 -3.38 -12.17
CA THR A 189 -3.50 -2.60 -10.99
C THR A 189 -2.31 -1.68 -11.27
N SER A 190 -2.30 -0.53 -10.60
CA SER A 190 -1.22 0.45 -10.62
C SER A 190 -0.08 0.07 -9.68
N GLY A 191 1.12 0.61 -9.95
CA GLY A 191 2.28 0.42 -9.07
C GLY A 191 2.66 -1.04 -8.94
N GLY A 192 2.88 -1.50 -7.70
CA GLY A 192 3.21 -2.88 -7.36
C GLY A 192 2.03 -3.68 -6.79
N VAL A 193 0.84 -3.07 -6.70
CA VAL A 193 -0.32 -3.58 -5.97
C VAL A 193 -0.65 -5.02 -6.34
N GLY A 194 -0.87 -5.32 -7.62
CA GLY A 194 -1.31 -6.65 -8.05
C GLY A 194 -0.32 -7.76 -7.68
N ALA A 195 0.97 -7.53 -7.86
CA ALA A 195 2.01 -8.49 -7.48
C ALA A 195 2.11 -8.67 -5.95
N ASN A 196 1.96 -7.57 -5.19
CA ASN A 196 1.95 -7.60 -3.73
C ASN A 196 0.72 -8.34 -3.19
N VAL A 197 -0.48 -8.06 -3.74
CA VAL A 197 -1.74 -8.74 -3.42
C VAL A 197 -1.61 -10.24 -3.67
N LEU A 198 -1.08 -10.67 -4.83
CA LEU A 198 -0.85 -12.09 -5.10
C LEU A 198 0.10 -12.72 -4.06
N THR A 199 1.17 -12.03 -3.71
CA THR A 199 2.13 -12.53 -2.71
C THR A 199 1.49 -12.66 -1.33
N LYS A 200 0.74 -11.65 -0.88
CA LYS A 200 0.01 -11.68 0.40
C LYS A 200 -1.05 -12.77 0.42
N PHE A 201 -1.83 -12.87 -0.66
CA PHE A 201 -2.83 -13.92 -0.83
C PHE A 201 -2.19 -15.32 -0.78
N ALA A 202 -1.06 -15.54 -1.46
CA ALA A 202 -0.30 -16.78 -1.42
C ALA A 202 0.18 -17.14 -0.01
N GLN A 203 0.61 -16.15 0.77
CA GLN A 203 1.01 -16.35 2.17
C GLN A 203 -0.14 -16.82 3.06
N HIS A 204 -1.37 -16.34 2.80
CA HIS A 204 -2.56 -16.74 3.56
C HIS A 204 -3.08 -18.13 3.18
N ILE A 205 -2.78 -18.60 1.97
CA ILE A 205 -3.25 -19.89 1.43
C ILE A 205 -2.23 -21.01 1.59
N LYS A 206 -0.99 -20.68 1.99
CA LYS A 206 0.06 -21.66 2.23
C LYS A 206 -0.48 -22.83 3.07
N PRO A 207 -0.16 -24.09 2.70
CA PRO A 207 -0.64 -25.23 3.43
C PRO A 207 0.08 -25.29 4.78
N THR A 208 -0.55 -24.71 5.80
CA THR A 208 -0.27 -25.07 7.19
C THR A 208 -0.67 -26.54 7.33
N GLU A 209 0.18 -27.38 7.92
CA GLU A 209 0.18 -28.86 7.89
C GLU A 209 -1.14 -29.60 8.23
N ASN A 210 -2.26 -28.93 8.51
CA ASN A 210 -3.53 -29.54 8.92
C ASN A 210 -4.79 -28.85 8.34
N LEU A 211 -4.88 -28.62 7.03
CA LEU A 211 -6.13 -28.14 6.40
C LEU A 211 -6.74 -29.15 5.40
N PRO A 212 -8.09 -29.20 5.29
CA PRO A 212 -8.83 -30.15 4.44
C PRO A 212 -8.55 -29.96 2.94
N GLN A 213 -8.85 -30.98 2.13
CA GLN A 213 -8.61 -31.06 0.67
C GLN A 213 -9.27 -29.98 -0.22
N ASP A 214 -9.88 -28.94 0.36
CA ASP A 214 -10.43 -27.75 -0.33
C ASP A 214 -9.37 -26.67 -0.62
N SER A 215 -8.08 -27.01 -0.57
CA SER A 215 -7.00 -26.11 -1.03
C SER A 215 -7.16 -25.83 -2.52
N ALA A 216 -7.46 -24.57 -2.86
CA ALA A 216 -7.50 -24.08 -4.22
C ALA A 216 -6.20 -24.44 -4.94
N SER A 217 -6.25 -25.42 -5.86
CA SER A 217 -5.09 -25.74 -6.69
C SER A 217 -4.94 -24.61 -7.71
N PHE A 218 -3.79 -23.92 -7.71
CA PHE A 218 -3.49 -22.89 -8.70
C PHE A 218 -2.74 -23.44 -9.91
N THR A 219 -2.34 -24.71 -9.88
CA THR A 219 -1.46 -25.35 -10.87
C THR A 219 -1.98 -25.33 -12.31
N ASP A 220 -3.29 -25.33 -12.48
CA ASP A 220 -3.98 -25.28 -13.79
C ASP A 220 -4.34 -23.84 -14.22
N LYS A 221 -4.11 -22.85 -13.35
CA LYS A 221 -4.56 -21.48 -13.55
C LYS A 221 -3.49 -20.61 -14.21
N GLY A 222 -3.92 -19.77 -15.15
CA GLY A 222 -3.10 -18.68 -15.68
C GLY A 222 -3.35 -17.39 -14.91
N ILE A 223 -2.30 -16.62 -14.63
CA ILE A 223 -2.43 -15.30 -14.01
C ILE A 223 -1.82 -14.26 -14.93
N VAL A 224 -2.54 -13.18 -15.21
CA VAL A 224 -2.06 -12.06 -16.04
C VAL A 224 -2.09 -10.77 -15.24
N LEU A 225 -0.94 -10.13 -15.09
CA LEU A 225 -0.78 -8.85 -14.43
C LEU A 225 -0.68 -7.75 -15.50
N LEU A 226 -1.67 -6.87 -15.51
CA LEU A 226 -1.76 -5.71 -16.38
C LEU A 226 -1.30 -4.47 -15.60
N SER A 227 -0.17 -3.90 -16.00
CA SER A 227 0.38 -2.72 -15.32
C SER A 227 1.20 -1.82 -16.24
N GLU A 228 1.18 -0.52 -15.95
CA GLU A 228 2.05 0.48 -16.59
C GLU A 228 3.45 0.52 -15.95
N THR A 229 3.61 -0.06 -14.76
CA THR A 229 4.89 -0.11 -14.04
C THR A 229 5.95 -0.91 -14.82
N PRO A 230 7.22 -0.49 -14.87
CA PRO A 230 8.28 -1.25 -15.52
C PRO A 230 8.39 -2.69 -14.97
N PHE A 231 8.42 -3.68 -15.85
CA PHE A 231 8.38 -5.09 -15.45
C PHE A 231 9.58 -5.51 -14.57
N GLY A 232 10.71 -4.82 -14.66
CA GLY A 232 11.85 -5.05 -13.75
C GLY A 232 11.50 -4.89 -12.27
N VAL A 233 10.56 -3.99 -11.95
CA VAL A 233 10.10 -3.75 -10.57
C VAL A 233 9.09 -4.81 -10.13
N LEU A 234 8.24 -5.26 -11.05
CA LEU A 234 7.17 -6.23 -10.77
C LEU A 234 7.67 -7.67 -10.71
N THR A 235 8.70 -8.00 -11.49
CA THR A 235 9.18 -9.38 -11.67
C THR A 235 9.56 -10.06 -10.37
N PRO A 236 10.34 -9.46 -9.44
CA PRO A 236 10.74 -10.15 -8.22
C PRO A 236 9.54 -10.52 -7.33
N THR A 237 8.60 -9.59 -7.17
CA THR A 237 7.39 -9.83 -6.37
C THR A 237 6.47 -10.85 -7.04
N ALA A 238 6.25 -10.71 -8.34
CA ALA A 238 5.44 -11.64 -9.11
C ALA A 238 6.07 -13.04 -9.16
N GLN A 239 7.40 -13.15 -9.20
CA GLN A 239 8.12 -14.42 -9.08
C GLN A 239 7.95 -15.03 -7.69
N SER A 240 8.05 -14.25 -6.62
CA SER A 240 7.75 -14.72 -5.25
C SER A 240 6.32 -15.25 -5.13
N ALA A 241 5.35 -14.62 -5.81
CA ALA A 241 3.98 -15.14 -5.89
C ALA A 241 3.91 -16.44 -6.71
N PHE A 242 4.62 -16.53 -7.84
CA PHE A 242 4.73 -17.74 -8.66
C PHE A 242 5.29 -18.91 -7.84
N ASP A 243 6.38 -18.70 -7.12
CA ASP A 243 7.05 -19.74 -6.33
C ASP A 243 6.16 -20.29 -5.20
N GLN A 244 5.24 -19.47 -4.69
CA GLN A 244 4.32 -19.83 -3.61
C GLN A 244 3.03 -20.48 -4.10
N LEU A 245 2.43 -19.97 -5.17
CA LEU A 245 1.16 -20.46 -5.72
C LEU A 245 1.36 -21.61 -6.73
N GLN A 246 2.53 -21.67 -7.36
CA GLN A 246 2.86 -22.58 -8.47
C GLN A 246 1.79 -22.62 -9.58
N PRO A 247 1.37 -21.47 -10.14
CA PRO A 247 0.41 -21.47 -11.25
C PRO A 247 1.04 -21.99 -12.54
N ASN A 248 0.23 -22.24 -13.57
CA ASN A 248 0.74 -22.63 -14.90
C ASN A 248 1.72 -21.55 -15.43
N TYR A 249 1.33 -20.28 -15.30
CA TYR A 249 2.20 -19.13 -15.57
C TYR A 249 1.70 -17.88 -14.85
N ILE A 250 2.62 -16.92 -14.65
CA ILE A 250 2.27 -15.51 -14.39
C ILE A 250 2.80 -14.68 -15.55
N LEU A 251 1.94 -13.90 -16.21
CA LEU A 251 2.31 -13.11 -17.38
C LEU A 251 2.16 -11.62 -17.08
N LEU A 252 3.26 -10.87 -17.17
CA LEU A 252 3.25 -9.42 -17.05
C LEU A 252 3.03 -8.82 -18.43
N THR A 253 2.05 -7.93 -18.59
CA THR A 253 1.80 -7.22 -19.84
C THR A 253 1.10 -5.87 -19.61
N ARG A 254 0.74 -5.17 -20.68
CA ARG A 254 0.15 -3.83 -20.65
C ARG A 254 -1.39 -3.87 -20.64
N PRO A 255 -2.06 -2.91 -19.95
CA PRO A 255 -3.53 -2.83 -19.85
C PRO A 255 -4.30 -2.81 -21.17
N LEU A 256 -3.68 -2.36 -22.27
CA LEU A 256 -4.30 -2.35 -23.61
C LEU A 256 -4.85 -3.72 -24.06
N LEU A 257 -4.33 -4.81 -23.49
CA LEU A 257 -4.77 -6.17 -23.81
C LEU A 257 -5.97 -6.65 -22.99
N LEU A 258 -6.54 -5.83 -22.10
CA LEU A 258 -7.66 -6.26 -21.25
C LEU A 258 -8.84 -6.81 -22.06
N ASP A 259 -9.26 -6.11 -23.11
CA ASP A 259 -10.39 -6.54 -23.96
C ASP A 259 -10.08 -7.82 -24.74
N ALA A 260 -8.84 -7.98 -25.18
CA ALA A 260 -8.38 -9.18 -25.86
C ALA A 260 -8.28 -10.38 -24.91
N LEU A 261 -8.02 -10.14 -23.62
CA LEU A 261 -7.90 -11.17 -22.59
C LEU A 261 -9.25 -11.54 -21.96
N SER A 262 -10.17 -10.58 -21.83
CA SER A 262 -11.49 -10.81 -21.25
C SER A 262 -12.38 -11.73 -22.10
N THR A 263 -12.03 -11.91 -23.37
CA THR A 263 -12.72 -12.80 -24.32
C THR A 263 -12.08 -14.19 -24.43
N THR A 264 -10.97 -14.44 -23.73
CA THR A 264 -10.25 -15.72 -23.82
C THR A 264 -10.89 -16.78 -22.93
N THR A 265 -10.99 -18.00 -23.46
CA THR A 265 -11.69 -19.10 -22.77
C THR A 265 -10.74 -20.00 -21.98
N THR A 266 -9.48 -20.08 -22.40
CA THR A 266 -8.46 -20.94 -21.78
C THR A 266 -7.18 -20.18 -21.44
N PRO A 267 -6.41 -20.65 -20.43
CA PRO A 267 -5.12 -20.06 -20.10
C PRO A 267 -4.12 -20.08 -21.26
N GLU A 268 -4.08 -21.16 -22.04
CA GLU A 268 -3.15 -21.23 -23.18
C GLU A 268 -3.56 -20.25 -24.30
N GLU A 269 -4.85 -20.08 -24.56
CA GLU A 269 -5.34 -19.05 -25.49
C GLU A 269 -4.93 -17.65 -25.02
N ALA A 270 -5.16 -17.32 -23.75
CA ALA A 270 -4.71 -16.05 -23.15
C ALA A 270 -3.21 -15.82 -23.30
N LYS A 271 -2.40 -16.86 -23.07
CA LYS A 271 -0.95 -16.81 -23.26
C LYS A 271 -0.59 -16.56 -24.73
N THR A 272 -1.24 -17.23 -25.69
CA THR A 272 -0.98 -17.01 -27.12
C THR A 272 -1.36 -15.60 -27.58
N VAL A 273 -2.46 -15.03 -27.08
CA VAL A 273 -2.90 -13.66 -27.38
C VAL A 273 -1.82 -12.65 -26.97
N VAL A 274 -1.22 -12.81 -25.79
CA VAL A 274 -0.17 -11.89 -25.31
C VAL A 274 1.19 -12.16 -25.97
N LEU A 275 1.54 -13.41 -26.26
CA LEU A 275 2.82 -13.71 -26.92
C LEU A 275 2.83 -13.30 -28.40
N SER A 276 1.66 -13.26 -29.04
CA SER A 276 1.50 -12.81 -30.43
C SER A 276 1.30 -11.30 -30.56
N SER A 277 1.02 -10.60 -29.46
CA SER A 277 0.86 -9.14 -29.48
C SER A 277 2.21 -8.43 -29.55
N ALA A 278 2.25 -7.27 -30.21
CA ALA A 278 3.43 -6.40 -30.29
C ALA A 278 3.72 -5.64 -28.98
N THR A 279 2.97 -5.92 -27.90
CA THR A 279 3.10 -5.25 -26.61
C THR A 279 4.22 -5.87 -25.79
N GLU A 280 4.93 -5.03 -25.03
CA GLU A 280 5.92 -5.51 -24.08
C GLU A 280 5.27 -6.49 -23.10
N HIS A 281 5.87 -7.67 -22.95
CA HIS A 281 5.39 -8.69 -22.03
C HIS A 281 6.56 -9.45 -21.38
N ARG A 282 6.30 -10.09 -20.24
CA ARG A 282 7.26 -10.97 -19.56
C ARG A 282 6.54 -12.17 -18.97
N LEU A 283 6.89 -13.36 -19.46
CA LEU A 283 6.36 -14.62 -18.96
C LEU A 283 7.19 -15.10 -17.77
N LEU A 284 6.53 -15.31 -16.63
CA LEU A 284 7.06 -15.95 -15.43
C LEU A 284 6.52 -17.40 -15.37
N GLY A 285 7.40 -18.35 -15.10
CA GLY A 285 7.15 -19.79 -15.14
C GLY A 285 8.19 -20.52 -14.30
N GLN A 286 8.19 -21.86 -14.32
CA GLN A 286 9.17 -22.67 -13.58
C GLN A 286 10.65 -22.33 -13.88
N PHE A 287 10.91 -21.64 -15.00
CA PHE A 287 12.25 -21.25 -15.45
C PHE A 287 12.43 -19.74 -15.69
N SER A 288 11.48 -18.90 -15.26
CA SER A 288 11.40 -17.52 -15.75
C SER A 288 11.40 -16.44 -14.66
N ALA A 289 12.47 -16.43 -13.89
CA ALA A 289 13.31 -15.28 -13.63
C ALA A 289 14.71 -15.88 -13.47
N ARG A 290 15.81 -15.14 -13.61
CA ARG A 290 17.11 -15.69 -13.19
C ARG A 290 17.01 -16.06 -11.70
N THR A 291 16.67 -17.31 -11.40
CA THR A 291 17.13 -17.96 -10.19
C THR A 291 18.63 -17.83 -10.30
N VAL A 292 19.22 -17.03 -9.41
CA VAL A 292 20.61 -17.21 -9.04
C VAL A 292 20.66 -18.60 -8.39
N SER A 293 20.66 -19.64 -9.22
CA SER A 293 20.70 -21.03 -8.77
C SER A 293 22.11 -21.36 -8.29
N ASP A 294 23.12 -20.69 -8.86
CA ASP A 294 24.52 -20.90 -8.51
C ASP A 294 25.10 -19.65 -7.83
N LEU A 295 25.65 -19.86 -6.64
CA LEU A 295 26.35 -18.84 -5.86
C LEU A 295 27.64 -18.43 -6.60
N GLY A 296 27.60 -17.30 -7.31
CA GLY A 296 28.76 -16.69 -7.96
C GLY A 296 29.43 -15.61 -7.08
N LEU A 297 30.74 -15.41 -7.24
CA LEU A 297 31.50 -14.36 -6.52
C LEU A 297 30.93 -12.95 -6.75
N THR A 298 30.30 -12.70 -7.89
CA THR A 298 29.73 -11.40 -8.29
C THR A 298 28.23 -11.30 -8.01
N ASN A 299 27.61 -12.30 -7.38
CA ASN A 299 26.15 -12.41 -7.27
C ASN A 299 25.69 -12.80 -5.84
N PHE A 300 26.62 -12.77 -4.88
CA PHE A 300 26.34 -13.25 -3.53
C PHE A 300 25.32 -12.37 -2.80
N MET A 301 25.33 -11.05 -3.05
CA MET A 301 24.41 -10.10 -2.41
C MET A 301 23.00 -10.27 -2.96
N SER A 302 22.85 -10.33 -4.28
CA SER A 302 21.56 -10.59 -4.91
C SER A 302 20.97 -11.93 -4.49
N PHE A 303 21.78 -12.99 -4.38
CA PHE A 303 21.35 -14.28 -3.81
C PHE A 303 20.86 -14.12 -2.37
N GLY A 304 21.62 -13.44 -1.51
CA GLY A 304 21.25 -13.19 -0.13
C GLY A 304 19.96 -12.39 0.00
N ILE A 305 19.75 -11.36 -0.82
CA ILE A 305 18.53 -10.55 -0.82
C ILE A 305 17.32 -11.39 -1.22
N ASN A 306 17.42 -12.17 -2.29
CA ASN A 306 16.36 -13.08 -2.70
C ASN A 306 16.04 -14.11 -1.61
N PHE A 307 17.05 -14.65 -0.94
CA PHE A 307 16.87 -15.54 0.21
C PHE A 307 16.07 -14.88 1.35
N LEU A 308 16.38 -13.62 1.68
CA LEU A 308 15.68 -12.86 2.73
C LEU A 308 14.22 -12.57 2.34
N ILE A 309 13.97 -12.17 1.09
CA ILE A 309 12.61 -11.89 0.58
C ILE A 309 11.75 -13.17 0.62
N ASN A 310 12.30 -14.29 0.17
CA ASN A 310 11.61 -15.58 0.17
C ASN A 310 11.29 -16.11 1.59
N ARG A 311 12.00 -15.59 2.61
CA ARG A 311 11.74 -15.87 4.03
C ARG A 311 10.79 -14.86 4.68
N GLY A 312 10.21 -13.95 3.91
CA GLY A 312 9.20 -13.00 4.37
C GLY A 312 9.75 -11.68 4.89
N ILE A 313 11.03 -11.36 4.65
CA ILE A 313 11.56 -10.04 5.00
C ILE A 313 11.04 -9.01 3.99
N PRO A 314 10.38 -7.92 4.45
CA PRO A 314 9.88 -6.88 3.55
C PRO A 314 11.02 -6.24 2.73
N ILE A 315 10.80 -6.08 1.43
CA ILE A 315 11.80 -5.48 0.53
C ILE A 315 12.20 -4.06 0.95
N ASN A 316 11.27 -3.28 1.52
CA ASN A 316 11.54 -1.94 2.02
C ASN A 316 12.58 -1.94 3.16
N SER A 317 12.55 -2.95 4.04
CA SER A 317 13.54 -3.10 5.11
C SER A 317 14.93 -3.39 4.55
N ILE A 318 15.02 -4.23 3.52
CA ILE A 318 16.27 -4.56 2.84
C ILE A 318 16.84 -3.31 2.14
N VAL A 319 16.01 -2.57 1.40
CA VAL A 319 16.41 -1.32 0.75
C VAL A 319 16.95 -0.33 1.78
N LEU A 320 16.27 -0.13 2.91
CA LEU A 320 16.73 0.80 3.95
C LEU A 320 18.11 0.44 4.50
N ILE A 321 18.38 -0.86 4.72
CA ILE A 321 19.69 -1.34 5.17
C ILE A 321 20.77 -1.09 4.11
N LEU A 322 20.46 -1.42 2.85
CA LEU A 322 21.37 -1.26 1.72
C LEU A 322 21.66 0.20 1.36
N MET A 323 20.74 1.12 1.65
CA MET A 323 20.92 2.54 1.43
C MET A 323 21.83 3.20 2.46
N LEU A 324 22.03 2.62 3.65
CA LEU A 324 22.81 3.25 4.72
C LEU A 324 24.29 3.53 4.33
N PRO A 325 25.06 2.59 3.75
CA PRO A 325 26.42 2.86 3.27
C PRO A 325 26.47 3.91 2.16
N VAL A 326 25.45 3.91 1.31
CA VAL A 326 25.32 4.86 0.20
C VAL A 326 25.08 6.28 0.73
N ILE A 327 24.12 6.44 1.66
CA ILE A 327 23.85 7.69 2.37
C ILE A 327 25.14 8.20 3.04
N ALA A 328 25.85 7.33 3.76
CA ALA A 328 27.11 7.68 4.41
C ALA A 328 28.16 8.20 3.40
N THR A 329 28.25 7.58 2.23
CA THR A 329 29.19 7.97 1.17
C THR A 329 28.83 9.34 0.56
N ILE A 330 27.55 9.57 0.27
CA ILE A 330 27.05 10.87 -0.23
C ILE A 330 27.35 11.98 0.78
N LEU A 331 27.12 11.72 2.07
CA LEU A 331 27.39 12.67 3.15
C LEU A 331 28.90 12.91 3.34
N ALA A 332 29.73 11.87 3.25
CA ALA A 332 31.18 12.00 3.31
C ALA A 332 31.70 12.86 2.15
N PHE A 333 31.20 12.64 0.93
CA PHE A 333 31.51 13.47 -0.23
C PHE A 333 31.11 14.93 -0.02
N ALA A 334 29.88 15.19 0.40
CA ALA A 334 29.38 16.55 0.65
C ALA A 334 30.21 17.28 1.71
N ARG A 335 30.69 16.56 2.74
CA ARG A 335 31.51 17.16 3.79
C ARG A 335 32.95 17.38 3.37
N GLN A 336 33.57 16.41 2.70
CA GLN A 336 35.00 16.44 2.36
C GLN A 336 35.28 17.25 1.09
N VAL A 337 34.45 17.08 0.06
CA VAL A 337 34.66 17.71 -1.26
C VAL A 337 33.95 19.07 -1.32
N VAL A 338 32.67 19.13 -0.94
CA VAL A 338 31.92 20.39 -0.99
C VAL A 338 32.30 21.31 0.18
N GLY A 339 32.42 20.76 1.39
CA GLY A 339 32.78 21.51 2.61
C GLY A 339 31.60 22.01 3.44
N ILE A 340 30.45 21.33 3.35
CA ILE A 340 29.24 21.69 4.11
C ILE A 340 29.46 21.41 5.61
N LYS A 341 29.10 22.38 6.46
CA LYS A 341 29.21 22.27 7.93
C LYS A 341 27.91 21.71 8.53
N SER A 342 27.82 20.38 8.66
CA SER A 342 26.69 19.67 9.29
C SER A 342 27.09 19.00 10.61
N PHE A 343 26.11 18.52 11.37
CA PHE A 343 26.34 17.67 12.55
C PHE A 343 26.91 16.32 12.14
N GLY A 344 28.13 15.99 12.55
CA GLY A 344 28.69 14.65 12.39
C GLY A 344 28.49 14.03 11.00
N LEU A 345 28.42 12.70 10.96
CA LEU A 345 27.95 11.92 9.80
C LEU A 345 26.63 11.23 10.15
N ILE A 346 26.51 10.76 11.40
CA ILE A 346 25.39 9.97 11.91
C ILE A 346 24.09 10.78 11.86
N THR A 347 24.09 12.02 12.34
CA THR A 347 22.88 12.83 12.46
C THR A 347 22.19 13.12 11.10
N PRO A 348 22.89 13.58 10.04
CA PRO A 348 22.30 13.72 8.72
C PRO A 348 21.89 12.37 8.11
N ALA A 349 22.64 11.29 8.35
CA ALA A 349 22.27 9.96 7.86
C ALA A 349 20.96 9.47 8.48
N MET A 350 20.85 9.57 9.80
CA MET A 350 19.69 9.20 10.58
C MET A 350 18.45 10.03 10.21
N THR A 351 18.60 11.34 10.04
CA THR A 351 17.50 12.21 9.57
C THR A 351 17.07 11.88 8.14
N THR A 352 18.01 11.54 7.25
CA THR A 352 17.69 11.05 5.90
C THR A 352 16.89 9.75 5.96
N LEU A 353 17.30 8.80 6.81
CA LEU A 353 16.59 7.54 7.00
C LEU A 353 15.18 7.77 7.55
N SER A 354 15.02 8.68 8.52
CA SER A 354 13.70 9.09 9.00
C SER A 354 12.83 9.66 7.88
N PHE A 355 13.38 10.48 6.99
CA PHE A 355 12.64 11.01 5.84
C PHE A 355 12.25 9.93 4.83
N LEU A 356 13.09 8.91 4.63
CA LEU A 356 12.77 7.77 3.77
C LEU A 356 11.60 6.95 4.30
N VAL A 357 11.47 6.81 5.62
CA VAL A 357 10.39 6.03 6.23
C VAL A 357 9.11 6.85 6.40
N MET A 358 9.22 8.10 6.85
CA MET A 358 8.04 8.95 7.16
C MET A 358 7.55 9.75 5.95
N GLY A 359 8.35 9.89 4.91
CA GLY A 359 8.19 10.92 3.90
C GLY A 359 8.80 12.26 4.33
N LEU A 360 9.22 13.05 3.34
CA LEU A 360 9.89 14.33 3.56
C LEU A 360 8.99 15.36 4.27
N THR A 361 7.70 15.42 3.90
CA THR A 361 6.74 16.39 4.46
C THR A 361 6.57 16.21 5.97
N TYR A 362 6.23 15.00 6.41
CA TYR A 362 6.06 14.68 7.82
C TYR A 362 7.37 14.76 8.60
N GLY A 363 8.47 14.29 8.01
CA GLY A 363 9.79 14.41 8.60
C GLY A 363 10.17 15.87 8.87
N LEU A 364 9.87 16.78 7.93
CA LEU A 364 10.15 18.22 8.09
C LEU A 364 9.24 18.86 9.14
N ILE A 365 7.95 18.51 9.18
CA ILE A 365 7.03 18.98 10.24
C ILE A 365 7.56 18.60 11.62
N VAL A 366 7.92 17.33 11.82
CA VAL A 366 8.44 16.83 13.10
C VAL A 366 9.75 17.54 13.46
N PHE A 367 10.65 17.70 12.49
CA PHE A 367 11.89 18.45 12.67
C PHE A 367 11.64 19.88 13.16
N VAL A 368 10.72 20.61 12.52
CA VAL A 368 10.37 21.99 12.89
C VAL A 368 9.80 22.06 14.30
N VAL A 369 8.91 21.13 14.65
CA VAL A 369 8.32 21.03 16.00
C VAL A 369 9.42 20.79 17.05
N ILE A 370 10.36 19.89 16.77
CA ILE A 370 11.50 19.59 17.65
C ILE A 370 12.38 20.85 17.86
N VAL A 371 12.74 21.56 16.79
CA VAL A 371 13.58 22.75 16.85
C VAL A 371 12.90 23.89 17.63
N ILE A 372 11.60 24.11 17.39
CA ILE A 372 10.79 25.11 18.10
C ILE A 372 10.69 24.75 19.58
N SER A 373 10.29 23.51 19.89
CA SER A 373 10.15 23.02 21.27
C SER A 373 11.47 23.13 22.05
N GLY A 374 12.58 22.68 21.47
CA GLY A 374 13.89 22.76 22.11
C GLY A 374 14.33 24.20 22.40
N THR A 375 14.10 25.11 21.45
CA THR A 375 14.45 26.54 21.60
C THR A 375 13.55 27.24 22.62
N LEU A 376 12.25 26.95 22.63
CA LEU A 376 11.29 27.49 23.58
C LEU A 376 11.63 27.05 25.01
N THR A 377 11.87 25.75 25.21
CA THR A 377 12.21 25.18 26.51
C THR A 377 13.53 25.73 27.03
N ARG A 378 14.54 25.91 26.16
CA ARG A 378 15.76 26.61 26.56
C ARG A 378 15.48 28.04 27.04
N SER A 379 14.60 28.79 26.38
CA SER A 379 14.26 30.16 26.78
C SER A 379 13.67 30.21 28.19
N VAL A 380 12.76 29.29 28.49
CA VAL A 380 12.16 29.13 29.83
C VAL A 380 13.20 28.71 30.86
N LEU A 381 14.00 27.68 30.55
CA LEU A 381 15.01 27.12 31.46
C LEU A 381 16.21 28.05 31.66
N ARG A 382 16.41 29.08 30.85
CA ARG A 382 17.49 30.08 31.06
C ARG A 382 17.33 30.81 32.39
N ARG A 383 16.10 30.99 32.87
CA ARG A 383 15.82 31.60 34.19
C ARG A 383 16.21 30.69 35.35
N LEU A 384 16.27 29.38 35.10
CA LEU A 384 16.60 28.35 36.08
C LEU A 384 18.10 28.03 35.93
N ARG A 385 18.92 28.36 36.94
CA ARG A 385 20.37 28.10 36.96
C ARG A 385 20.68 26.61 37.18
N LEU A 386 20.17 25.76 36.30
CA LEU A 386 20.33 24.31 36.33
C LEU A 386 21.68 23.88 35.75
N LEU A 387 22.20 22.77 36.29
CA LEU A 387 23.34 22.02 35.72
C LEU A 387 23.01 21.51 34.30
N TYR A 388 24.04 21.25 33.50
CA TYR A 388 23.89 20.83 32.10
C TYR A 388 23.03 19.57 31.95
N LEU A 389 23.36 18.48 32.66
CA LEU A 389 22.68 17.19 32.49
C LEU A 389 21.17 17.24 32.82
N PRO A 390 20.73 17.78 33.99
CA PRO A 390 19.30 17.94 34.27
C PRO A 390 18.59 18.87 33.29
N ARG A 391 19.28 19.92 32.81
CA ARG A 391 18.71 20.83 31.81
C ARG A 391 18.47 20.11 30.49
N MET A 392 19.42 19.30 30.02
CA MET A 392 19.27 18.51 28.78
C MET A 392 18.10 17.52 28.89
N ALA A 393 17.98 16.83 30.02
CA ALA A 393 16.86 15.93 30.27
C ALA A 393 15.50 16.64 30.18
N LEU A 394 15.36 17.84 30.76
CA LEU A 394 14.14 18.63 30.68
C LEU A 394 13.81 19.12 29.25
N VAL A 395 14.83 19.37 28.42
CA VAL A 395 14.58 19.71 27.02
C VAL A 395 14.14 18.47 26.23
N LEU A 396 14.74 17.31 26.46
CA LEU A 396 14.32 16.04 25.83
C LEU A 396 12.89 15.64 26.23
N THR A 397 12.49 15.82 27.50
CA THR A 397 11.10 15.57 27.91
C THR A 397 10.13 16.51 27.22
N SER A 398 10.48 17.79 27.06
CA SER A 398 9.68 18.75 26.29
C SER A 398 9.53 18.34 24.83
N VAL A 399 10.60 17.85 24.20
CA VAL A 399 10.57 17.38 22.82
C VAL A 399 9.64 16.16 22.68
N SER A 400 9.76 15.18 23.58
CA SER A 400 8.89 14.01 23.60
C SER A 400 7.42 14.38 23.80
N LEU A 401 7.13 15.34 24.69
CA LEU A 401 5.76 15.84 24.90
C LEU A 401 5.22 16.56 23.67
N SER A 402 6.07 17.32 22.97
CA SER A 402 5.69 18.01 21.74
C SER A 402 5.38 17.04 20.60
N LEU A 403 6.12 15.92 20.52
CA LEU A 403 5.82 14.83 19.59
C LEU A 403 4.48 14.17 19.92
N LEU A 404 4.21 13.89 21.20
CA LEU A 404 2.93 13.34 21.64
C LEU A 404 1.76 14.26 21.27
N LEU A 405 1.90 15.57 21.50
CA LEU A 405 0.89 16.56 21.15
C LEU A 405 0.68 16.65 19.63
N LEU A 406 1.74 16.55 18.84
CA LEU A 406 1.66 16.52 17.38
C LEU A 406 0.86 15.29 16.90
N LEU A 407 1.12 14.11 17.48
CA LEU A 407 0.38 12.89 17.16
C LEU A 407 -1.08 12.99 17.57
N GLY A 408 -1.36 13.49 18.79
CA GLY A 408 -2.72 13.70 19.27
C GLY A 408 -3.51 14.69 18.43
N PHE A 409 -2.89 15.80 18.02
CA PHE A 409 -3.48 16.76 17.09
C PHE A 409 -3.74 16.15 15.71
N GLY A 410 -2.86 15.27 15.24
CA GLY A 410 -3.05 14.57 13.98
C GLY A 410 -4.29 13.68 13.96
N VAL A 411 -4.48 12.89 15.01
CA VAL A 411 -5.66 12.03 15.18
C VAL A 411 -6.93 12.87 15.32
N ALA A 412 -6.89 13.96 16.09
CA ALA A 412 -8.06 14.82 16.31
C ALA A 412 -8.61 15.47 15.03
N ASN A 413 -7.77 15.70 14.01
CA ASN A 413 -8.18 16.29 12.73
C ASN A 413 -8.63 15.25 11.69
N ASN A 414 -8.88 14.00 12.09
CA ASN A 414 -9.22 12.88 11.19
C ASN A 414 -8.23 12.70 10.02
N GLN A 415 -6.97 13.13 10.19
CA GLN A 415 -5.93 12.88 9.21
C GLN A 415 -5.40 11.47 9.42
N ASN A 416 -6.03 10.50 8.76
CA ASN A 416 -5.63 9.08 8.79
C ASN A 416 -4.17 8.85 8.38
N SER A 417 -3.57 9.80 7.65
CA SER A 417 -2.14 9.77 7.29
C SER A 417 -1.20 9.80 8.50
N ILE A 418 -1.60 10.39 9.64
CA ILE A 418 -0.76 10.47 10.85
C ILE A 418 -0.81 9.17 11.66
N LEU A 419 -1.78 8.29 11.43
CA LEU A 419 -1.84 6.96 12.03
C LEU A 419 -0.81 5.98 11.43
N SER A 420 -0.28 6.27 10.24
CA SER A 420 0.80 5.49 9.60
C SER A 420 2.21 5.84 10.13
N PHE A 421 2.29 6.74 11.11
CA PHE A 421 3.53 7.26 11.63
C PHE A 421 4.28 6.22 12.46
N SER A 422 5.40 5.73 11.92
CA SER A 422 6.27 4.84 12.66
C SER A 422 6.96 5.58 13.80
N ILE A 423 6.96 4.98 15.00
CA ILE A 423 7.61 5.52 16.20
C ILE A 423 9.14 5.60 16.00
N PHE A 424 9.71 4.68 15.22
CA PHE A 424 11.16 4.55 15.05
C PHE A 424 11.81 5.80 14.43
N PRO A 425 11.37 6.32 13.27
CA PRO A 425 11.88 7.57 12.72
C PRO A 425 11.81 8.78 13.64
N ALA A 426 10.78 8.87 14.50
CA ALA A 426 10.62 9.97 15.44
C ALA A 426 11.59 9.89 16.63
N LEU A 427 11.84 8.67 17.13
CA LEU A 427 12.93 8.43 18.08
C LEU A 427 14.28 8.82 17.48
N ILE A 428 14.50 8.50 16.21
CA ILE A 428 15.72 8.86 15.48
C ILE A 428 15.85 10.39 15.33
N LEU A 429 14.76 11.11 15.00
CA LEU A 429 14.76 12.58 14.96
C LEU A 429 14.97 13.21 16.35
N THR A 430 14.69 12.49 17.43
CA THR A 430 15.01 12.94 18.80
C THR A 430 16.53 13.00 19.03
N ILE A 431 17.32 12.14 18.38
CA ILE A 431 18.80 12.22 18.44
C ILE A 431 19.30 13.53 17.82
N LEU A 432 18.70 13.96 16.72
CA LEU A 432 19.00 15.28 16.13
C LEU A 432 18.61 16.42 17.08
N ALA A 433 17.49 16.27 17.82
CA ALA A 433 17.12 17.23 18.85
C ALA A 433 18.24 17.40 19.87
N GLU A 434 18.77 16.29 20.39
CA GLU A 434 19.85 16.29 21.37
C GLU A 434 21.09 17.04 20.86
N GLU A 435 21.55 16.71 19.65
CA GLU A 435 22.69 17.38 19.01
C GLU A 435 22.44 18.87 18.79
N PHE A 436 21.24 19.24 18.33
CA PHE A 436 20.84 20.63 18.17
C PHE A 436 20.89 21.39 19.50
N ILE A 437 20.33 20.82 20.56
CA ILE A 437 20.27 21.42 21.89
C ILE A 437 21.69 21.55 22.46
N ALA A 438 22.53 20.53 22.33
CA ALA A 438 23.93 20.56 22.75
C ALA A 438 24.71 21.65 22.00
N ALA A 439 24.54 21.76 20.68
CA ALA A 439 25.14 22.81 19.86
C ALA A 439 24.66 24.21 20.24
N GLN A 440 23.37 24.33 20.56
CA GLN A 440 22.76 25.55 21.08
C GLN A 440 23.46 26.03 22.35
N PHE A 441 23.83 25.13 23.26
CA PHE A 441 24.58 25.47 24.46
C PHE A 441 26.05 25.81 24.18
N LYS A 442 26.74 25.05 23.31
CA LYS A 442 28.17 25.21 23.04
C LYS A 442 28.50 26.42 22.16
N LEU A 443 27.71 26.68 21.11
CA LEU A 443 28.02 27.63 20.05
C LEU A 443 27.03 28.81 19.97
N GLY A 444 25.99 28.79 20.79
CA GLY A 444 24.89 29.76 20.75
C GLY A 444 23.79 29.40 19.75
N VAL A 445 22.64 30.08 19.86
CA VAL A 445 21.44 29.78 19.04
C VAL A 445 21.71 29.99 17.55
N ARG A 446 22.33 31.12 17.15
CA ARG A 446 22.56 31.45 15.74
C ARG A 446 23.43 30.40 15.05
N SER A 447 24.57 30.05 15.64
CA SER A 447 25.46 29.03 15.10
C SER A 447 24.78 27.65 15.04
N ALA A 448 24.06 27.25 16.10
CA ALA A 448 23.33 25.99 16.11
C ALA A 448 22.27 25.95 15.00
N LEU A 449 21.50 27.02 14.82
CA LEU A 449 20.47 27.10 13.78
C LEU A 449 21.09 27.01 12.38
N THR A 450 22.24 27.67 12.14
CA THR A 450 22.95 27.54 10.85
C THR A 450 23.47 26.13 10.56
N ILE A 451 24.06 25.44 11.55
CA ILE A 451 24.55 24.06 11.38
C ILE A 451 23.39 23.09 11.17
N THR A 452 22.28 23.30 11.90
CA THR A 452 21.08 22.48 11.78
C THR A 452 20.41 22.68 10.42
N ALA A 453 20.35 23.92 9.92
CA ALA A 453 19.83 24.20 8.59
C ALA A 453 20.68 23.52 7.51
N TRP A 454 22.01 23.59 7.59
CA TRP A 454 22.90 22.85 6.67
C TRP A 454 22.73 21.34 6.77
N THR A 455 22.52 20.81 7.99
CA THR A 455 22.24 19.39 8.21
C THR A 455 20.92 18.99 7.55
N LEU A 456 19.85 19.77 7.72
CA LEU A 456 18.55 19.51 7.10
C LEU A 456 18.61 19.56 5.57
N VAL A 457 19.27 20.59 5.00
CA VAL A 457 19.45 20.71 3.55
C VAL A 457 20.19 19.49 3.01
N LEU A 458 21.27 19.10 3.69
CA LEU A 458 22.06 17.95 3.27
C LEU A 458 21.26 16.64 3.34
N SER A 459 20.49 16.41 4.41
CA SER A 459 19.61 15.24 4.53
C SER A 459 18.49 15.24 3.49
N THR A 460 17.96 16.41 3.14
CA THR A 460 16.92 16.56 2.11
C THR A 460 17.46 16.25 0.72
N ILE A 461 18.66 16.74 0.39
CA ILE A 461 19.34 16.41 -0.87
C ILE A 461 19.60 14.90 -0.94
N CYS A 462 20.12 14.32 0.15
CA CYS A 462 20.36 12.88 0.23
C CYS A 462 19.07 12.08 0.06
N TYR A 463 17.98 12.53 0.69
CA TYR A 463 16.65 11.94 0.51
C TYR A 463 16.23 11.93 -0.96
N PHE A 464 16.33 13.05 -1.68
CA PHE A 464 15.94 13.10 -3.10
C PHE A 464 16.79 12.21 -4.01
N ILE A 465 18.11 12.12 -3.75
CA ILE A 465 18.99 11.23 -4.51
C ILE A 465 18.58 9.77 -4.28
N VAL A 466 18.41 9.40 -3.01
CA VAL A 466 18.13 8.02 -2.59
C VAL A 466 16.71 7.59 -2.89
N SER A 467 15.74 8.51 -2.83
CA SER A 467 14.33 8.24 -3.13
C SER A 467 14.04 8.20 -4.63
N SER A 468 14.98 8.58 -5.49
CA SER A 468 14.78 8.52 -6.94
C SER A 468 14.58 7.08 -7.43
N GLU A 469 13.60 6.89 -8.30
CA GLU A 469 13.20 5.57 -8.80
C GLU A 469 14.35 4.86 -9.53
N LEU A 470 15.10 5.60 -10.35
CA LEU A 470 16.27 5.10 -11.05
C LEU A 470 17.32 4.54 -10.08
N PHE A 471 17.60 5.26 -9.00
CA PHE A 471 18.64 4.88 -8.06
C PHE A 471 18.23 3.67 -7.21
N ARG A 472 16.97 3.64 -6.75
CA ARG A 472 16.41 2.49 -6.03
C ARG A 472 16.39 1.24 -6.91
N THR A 473 15.96 1.37 -8.17
CA THR A 473 15.92 0.25 -9.12
C THR A 473 17.32 -0.27 -9.44
N LEU A 474 18.29 0.61 -9.59
CA LEU A 474 19.69 0.23 -9.84
C LEU A 474 20.29 -0.54 -8.67
N ILE A 475 20.05 -0.09 -7.43
CA ILE A 475 20.53 -0.79 -6.22
C ILE A 475 19.84 -2.13 -6.02
N LEU A 476 18.56 -2.25 -6.34
CA LEU A 476 17.84 -3.51 -6.25
C LEU A 476 18.24 -4.51 -7.34
N SER A 477 18.51 -4.00 -8.55
CA SER A 477 18.92 -4.83 -9.68
C SER A 477 20.37 -5.28 -9.58
N TYR A 478 21.23 -4.45 -8.97
CA TYR A 478 22.67 -4.66 -8.82
C TYR A 478 23.16 -4.24 -7.42
N PRO A 479 22.79 -4.97 -6.35
CA PRO A 479 23.14 -4.65 -4.98
C PRO A 479 24.66 -4.67 -4.71
N GLU A 480 25.43 -5.36 -5.54
CA GLU A 480 26.89 -5.43 -5.46
C GLU A 480 27.55 -4.06 -5.69
N ILE A 481 26.87 -3.12 -6.34
CA ILE A 481 27.34 -1.74 -6.51
C ILE A 481 27.61 -1.07 -5.16
N ILE A 482 26.93 -1.48 -4.09
CA ILE A 482 27.16 -0.95 -2.74
C ILE A 482 28.59 -1.22 -2.27
N LEU A 483 29.24 -2.30 -2.72
CA LEU A 483 30.63 -2.58 -2.36
C LEU A 483 31.59 -1.51 -2.91
N LEU A 484 31.20 -0.81 -3.97
CA LEU A 484 31.95 0.31 -4.55
C LEU A 484 32.00 1.53 -3.59
N THR A 485 31.10 1.61 -2.61
CA THR A 485 31.16 2.63 -1.56
C THR A 485 32.44 2.53 -0.72
N VAL A 486 33.02 1.33 -0.56
CA VAL A 486 34.26 1.13 0.21
C VAL A 486 35.46 1.82 -0.45
N PRO A 487 35.84 1.51 -1.71
CA PRO A 487 36.96 2.19 -2.37
C PRO A 487 36.69 3.69 -2.57
N ILE A 488 35.43 4.12 -2.81
CA ILE A 488 35.10 5.55 -2.85
C ILE A 488 35.43 6.22 -1.52
N ASN A 489 34.98 5.66 -0.39
CA ASN A 489 35.24 6.27 0.92
C ASN A 489 36.74 6.28 1.27
N VAL A 490 37.49 5.25 0.87
CA VAL A 490 38.95 5.25 1.00
C VAL A 490 39.57 6.39 0.18
N ALA A 491 39.16 6.56 -1.07
CA ALA A 491 39.64 7.66 -1.92
C ALA A 491 39.26 9.04 -1.35
N LEU A 492 38.04 9.19 -0.82
CA LEU A 492 37.60 10.42 -0.15
C LEU A 492 38.41 10.70 1.11
N GLY A 493 38.78 9.68 1.87
CA GLY A 493 39.63 9.82 3.06
C GLY A 493 41.04 10.33 2.75
N GLN A 494 41.56 10.03 1.57
CA GLN A 494 42.86 10.51 1.10
C GLN A 494 42.78 11.85 0.34
N TRP A 495 41.60 12.46 0.24
CA TRP A 495 41.41 13.70 -0.51
C TRP A 495 42.10 14.88 0.19
N GLY A 496 43.24 15.32 -0.36
CA GLY A 496 44.00 16.49 0.11
C GLY A 496 43.72 17.81 -0.64
N GLY A 497 42.79 17.82 -1.59
CA GLY A 497 42.43 19.03 -2.35
C GLY A 497 41.63 20.04 -1.53
N LEU A 498 41.64 21.31 -1.96
CA LEU A 498 40.79 22.37 -1.39
C LEU A 498 39.30 22.04 -1.55
N ARG A 499 38.50 22.39 -0.55
CA ARG A 499 37.04 22.22 -0.61
C ARG A 499 36.44 23.16 -1.66
N ILE A 500 35.35 22.77 -2.32
CA ILE A 500 34.67 23.62 -3.31
C ILE A 500 34.27 24.96 -2.67
N THR A 501 33.77 24.95 -1.44
CA THR A 501 33.45 26.17 -0.68
C THR A 501 34.67 27.06 -0.42
N GLU A 502 35.85 26.49 -0.23
CA GLU A 502 37.11 27.24 -0.08
C GLU A 502 37.55 27.84 -1.42
N TYR A 503 37.35 27.13 -2.53
CA TYR A 503 37.63 27.67 -3.85
C TYR A 503 36.80 28.92 -4.14
N PHE A 504 35.51 28.92 -3.78
CA PHE A 504 34.68 30.13 -3.89
C PHE A 504 35.13 31.24 -2.94
N ARG A 505 35.49 30.91 -1.69
CA ARG A 505 35.94 31.90 -0.70
C ARG A 505 37.28 32.55 -1.04
N PHE A 506 38.19 31.80 -1.65
CA PHE A 506 39.55 32.23 -2.00
C PHE A 506 39.72 32.56 -3.49
N ARG A 507 38.62 32.64 -4.25
CA ARG A 507 38.64 32.91 -5.70
C ARG A 507 39.39 34.18 -6.06
N GLU A 508 39.26 35.23 -5.24
CA GLU A 508 39.95 36.50 -5.45
C GLU A 508 41.46 36.41 -5.19
N LEU A 509 41.87 35.66 -4.17
CA LEU A 509 43.29 35.46 -3.84
C LEU A 509 43.98 34.54 -4.86
N LEU A 510 43.30 33.50 -5.33
CA LEU A 510 43.79 32.61 -6.40
C LEU A 510 43.91 33.33 -7.75
N ARG A 511 43.04 34.32 -8.03
CA ARG A 511 43.16 35.19 -9.21
C ARG A 511 44.37 36.12 -9.16
N HIS A 512 44.77 36.58 -7.97
CA HIS A 512 45.96 37.42 -7.80
C HIS A 512 47.26 36.59 -7.78
N ALA A 513 47.24 35.39 -7.19
CA ALA A 513 48.39 34.48 -7.21
C ALA A 513 48.78 34.04 -8.64
N LYS A 514 47.81 33.96 -9.57
CA LYS A 514 48.07 33.70 -11.01
C LYS A 514 48.63 34.90 -11.79
N ARG A 515 48.70 36.09 -11.18
CA ARG A 515 49.16 37.34 -11.81
C ARG A 515 50.52 37.84 -11.29
N LEU A 516 51.14 37.11 -10.36
CA LEU A 516 52.53 37.35 -9.97
C LEU A 516 53.44 36.55 -10.93
N PRO A 517 54.46 37.18 -11.52
CA PRO A 517 55.35 36.56 -12.51
C PRO A 517 56.18 35.40 -11.95
#